data_AF-A0A2V7YP63-F1
#
_entry.id   AF-A0A2V7YP63-F1
#
_cell.length_a   1.000
_cell.length_b   1.000
_cell.length_c   1.000
_cell.angle_alpha   90.00
_cell.angle_beta   90.00
_cell.angle_gamma   90.00
#
_symmetry.space_group_name_H-M   'P 1'
#
loop_
_entity.id
_entity.type
_entity.pdbx_description
1 polymer ?
#
loop_
_entity_poly.entity_id
_entity_poly.type
_entity_poly.pdbx_seq_one_letter_code
_entity_poly.pdbx_strand_id
1 'polypeptide(L)'
;MGRLIEVDDPLKCPSRLAVHAGDMLLFRAAGGRVRSGQGVVEMLGPFLQAILVEGGEVLTPQGPPNTVLFRACRPGHAVVDVITGDPFYQPHTTSCELTVES
;
A
#
# COMPACT_ATOMS: atom_id res chain seq x y z
N MET A 1 18.02 2.63 2.80
CA MET A 1 17.50 1.39 3.42
C MET A 1 15.98 1.54 3.43
N GLY A 2 15.25 0.59 2.84
CA GLY A 2 13.78 0.69 2.79
C GLY A 2 13.14 0.13 4.06
N ARG A 3 12.09 0.78 4.55
CA ARG A 3 11.26 0.30 5.66
C ARG A 3 9.94 -0.24 5.12
N LEU A 4 9.38 -1.24 5.78
CA LEU A 4 7.96 -1.57 5.64
C LEU A 4 7.18 -0.74 6.67
N ILE A 5 6.31 0.14 6.18
CA ILE A 5 5.47 1.02 7.00
C ILE A 5 4.03 0.53 6.88
N GLU A 6 3.48 0.04 7.98
CA GLU A 6 2.12 -0.50 8.02
C GLU A 6 1.11 0.58 8.42
N VAL A 7 0.04 0.69 7.65
CA VAL A 7 -1.11 1.55 7.92
C VAL A 7 -2.33 0.66 8.12
N ASP A 8 -2.59 0.34 9.39
CA ASP A 8 -3.65 -0.58 9.81
C ASP A 8 -5.07 -0.08 9.49
N ASP A 9 -5.31 1.22 9.64
CA ASP A 9 -6.62 1.83 9.40
C ASP A 9 -6.48 3.00 8.42
N PRO A 10 -6.74 2.78 7.12
CA PRO A 10 -6.64 3.84 6.13
C PRO A 10 -7.56 5.04 6.38
N LEU A 11 -8.65 4.87 7.14
CA LEU A 11 -9.57 5.97 7.49
C LEU A 11 -9.00 6.88 8.58
N LYS A 12 -8.07 6.37 9.40
CA LYS A 12 -7.34 7.12 10.42
C LYS A 12 -5.94 7.54 9.99
N CYS A 13 -5.52 7.13 8.79
CA CYS A 13 -4.25 7.54 8.22
C CYS A 13 -4.21 9.06 8.09
N PRO A 14 -3.10 9.72 8.50
CA PRO A 14 -2.87 11.11 8.17
C PRO A 14 -3.06 11.36 6.67
N SER A 15 -3.68 12.48 6.32
CA SER A 15 -3.87 12.89 4.92
C SER A 15 -2.55 13.17 4.20
N ARG A 16 -1.46 13.36 4.95
CA ARG A 16 -0.09 13.55 4.46
C ARG A 16 0.88 12.65 5.20
N LEU A 17 1.72 11.93 4.46
CA LEU A 17 2.83 11.15 5.00
C LEU A 17 4.14 11.57 4.34
N ALA A 18 5.18 11.71 5.16
CA ALA A 18 6.56 11.84 4.70
C ALA A 18 7.25 10.48 4.79
N VAL A 19 7.84 10.03 3.70
CA VAL A 19 8.54 8.74 3.57
C VAL A 19 9.85 8.93 2.82
N HIS A 20 10.77 7.96 2.90
CA HIS A 20 12.03 7.98 2.14
C HIS A 20 11.92 7.11 0.89
N ALA A 21 12.72 7.43 -0.12
CA ALA A 21 12.90 6.56 -1.27
C ALA A 21 13.37 5.16 -0.82
N GLY A 22 12.69 4.13 -1.31
CA GLY A 22 12.87 2.73 -0.92
C GLY A 22 11.90 2.25 0.17
N ASP A 23 11.18 3.15 0.86
CA ASP A 23 10.12 2.73 1.78
C ASP A 23 8.96 2.04 1.03
N MET A 24 8.35 1.07 1.69
CA MET A 24 7.15 0.38 1.25
C MET A 24 6.02 0.72 2.22
N LEU A 25 4.86 1.11 1.69
CA LEU A 25 3.67 1.37 2.48
C LEU A 25 2.67 0.24 2.27
N LEU A 26 2.30 -0.44 3.35
CA LEU A 26 1.30 -1.51 3.36
C LEU A 26 0.03 -0.97 4.01
N PHE A 27 -1.04 -0.81 3.23
CA PHE A 27 -2.34 -0.39 3.75
C PHE A 27 -3.27 -1.58 3.85
N ARG A 28 -4.01 -1.72 4.96
CA ARG A 28 -5.09 -2.71 5.09
C ARG A 28 -6.33 -2.22 4.33
N ALA A 29 -6.43 -2.63 3.08
CA ALA A 29 -7.40 -2.15 2.12
C ALA A 29 -7.68 -3.21 1.06
N ALA A 30 -8.87 -3.13 0.44
CA ALA A 30 -9.26 -3.99 -0.67
C ALA A 30 -8.54 -3.63 -1.98
N GLY A 31 -8.02 -2.40 -2.09
CA GLY A 31 -7.25 -1.97 -3.23
C GLY A 31 -6.67 -0.57 -3.07
N GLY A 32 -6.07 -0.08 -4.15
CA GLY A 32 -5.55 1.27 -4.22
C GLY A 32 -5.20 1.66 -5.65
N ARG A 33 -4.70 2.88 -5.82
CA ARG A 33 -4.10 3.36 -7.08
C ARG A 33 -3.23 4.57 -6.83
N VAL A 34 -2.26 4.81 -7.72
CA VAL A 34 -1.54 6.08 -7.78
C VAL A 34 -2.38 7.06 -8.61
N ARG A 35 -2.93 8.09 -7.96
CA ARG A 35 -3.73 9.13 -8.61
C ARG A 35 -2.84 10.13 -9.37
N SER A 36 -1.73 10.52 -8.75
CA SER A 36 -0.72 11.41 -9.35
C SER A 36 0.68 11.09 -8.81
N GLY A 37 1.72 11.53 -9.52
CA GLY A 37 3.11 11.26 -9.14
C GLY A 37 3.60 9.88 -9.60
N GLN A 38 3.17 9.43 -10.78
CA GLN A 38 3.67 8.20 -11.39
C GLN A 38 5.21 8.21 -11.44
N GLY A 39 5.82 7.13 -10.96
CA GLY A 39 7.26 6.99 -10.85
C GLY A 39 7.89 7.71 -9.65
N VAL A 40 7.16 8.53 -8.89
CA VAL A 40 7.53 8.95 -7.51
C VAL A 40 7.11 7.84 -6.56
N VAL A 41 5.88 7.36 -6.71
CA VAL A 41 5.33 6.19 -6.02
C VAL A 41 4.80 5.21 -7.05
N GLU A 42 5.00 3.93 -6.78
CA GLU A 42 4.50 2.82 -7.57
C GLU A 42 3.54 1.99 -6.71
N MET A 43 2.38 1.61 -7.26
CA MET A 43 1.53 0.60 -6.64
C MET A 43 2.02 -0.76 -7.10
N LEU A 44 2.48 -1.60 -6.17
CA LEU A 44 2.93 -2.96 -6.45
C LEU A 44 1.74 -3.91 -6.62
N GLY A 45 0.61 -3.58 -6.01
CA GLY A 45 -0.65 -4.31 -6.13
C GLY A 45 -1.16 -4.86 -4.80
N PRO A 46 -2.19 -5.73 -4.85
CA PRO A 46 -2.63 -6.48 -3.70
C PRO A 46 -1.47 -7.32 -3.14
N PHE A 47 -1.33 -7.34 -1.82
CA PHE A 47 -0.31 -8.10 -1.12
C PHE A 47 -0.97 -9.12 -0.21
N LEU A 48 -0.43 -10.34 -0.22
CA LEU A 48 -0.85 -11.42 0.66
C LEU A 48 0.39 -11.96 1.35
N GLN A 49 0.45 -11.79 2.67
CA GLN A 49 1.54 -12.35 3.46
C GLN A 49 1.48 -13.88 3.38
N ALA A 50 2.63 -14.49 3.13
CA ALA A 50 2.76 -15.93 2.95
C ALA A 50 3.96 -16.47 3.73
N ILE A 51 3.93 -17.78 4.01
CA ILE A 51 5.01 -18.51 4.68
C ILE A 51 5.61 -19.50 3.69
N LEU A 52 6.92 -19.41 3.44
CA LEU A 52 7.66 -20.43 2.70
C LEU A 52 8.03 -21.56 3.67
N VAL A 53 7.62 -22.79 3.35
CA VAL A 53 7.95 -23.97 4.14
C VAL A 53 9.06 -24.80 3.47
N GLU A 54 9.59 -25.76 4.21
CA GLU A 54 10.60 -26.69 3.69
C GLU A 54 10.07 -27.45 2.46
N GLY A 55 10.90 -27.59 1.42
CA GLY A 55 10.48 -28.18 0.14
C GLY A 55 9.89 -27.19 -0.88
N GLY A 56 9.78 -25.89 -0.52
CA GLY A 56 9.41 -24.83 -1.45
C GLY A 56 7.90 -24.57 -1.58
N GLU A 57 7.08 -25.23 -0.77
CA GLU A 57 5.65 -24.93 -0.68
C GLU A 57 5.42 -23.55 -0.02
N VAL A 58 4.39 -22.83 -0.49
CA VAL A 58 4.03 -21.50 0.00
C VAL A 58 2.63 -21.56 0.60
N LEU A 59 2.53 -21.32 1.90
CA LEU A 59 1.28 -21.27 2.64
C LEU A 59 0.76 -19.82 2.67
N THR A 60 -0.46 -19.63 2.18
CA THR A 60 -1.16 -18.34 2.20
C THR A 60 -2.44 -18.42 3.02
N PRO A 61 -2.83 -17.35 3.74
CA PRO A 61 -4.15 -17.27 4.36
C PRO A 61 -5.26 -17.50 3.33
N GLN A 62 -6.36 -18.13 3.73
CA GLN A 62 -7.53 -18.24 2.89
C GLN A 62 -8.26 -16.90 2.77
N GLY A 63 -8.83 -16.65 1.59
CA GLY A 63 -9.61 -15.44 1.29
C GLY A 63 -8.92 -14.50 0.29
N PRO A 64 -9.61 -13.43 -0.13
CA PRO A 64 -9.03 -12.41 -0.99
C PRO A 64 -7.96 -11.59 -0.24
N PRO A 65 -6.98 -10.99 -0.95
CA PRO A 65 -6.06 -10.05 -0.35
C PRO A 65 -6.81 -8.89 0.31
N ASN A 66 -6.36 -8.51 1.51
CA ASN A 66 -6.91 -7.41 2.29
C ASN A 66 -5.85 -6.33 2.57
N THR A 67 -4.75 -6.35 1.83
CA THR A 67 -3.71 -5.31 1.88
C THR A 67 -3.27 -4.91 0.48
N VAL A 68 -2.88 -3.64 0.34
CA VAL A 68 -2.28 -3.09 -0.88
C VAL A 68 -0.93 -2.50 -0.56
N LEU A 69 0.04 -2.72 -1.44
CA LEU A 69 1.42 -2.30 -1.25
C LEU A 69 1.80 -1.20 -2.24
N PHE A 70 2.41 -0.15 -1.73
CA PHE A 70 3.03 0.92 -2.50
C PHE A 70 4.53 0.97 -2.21
N ARG A 71 5.33 1.35 -3.20
CA ARG A 71 6.76 1.62 -3.06
C ARG A 71 7.05 3.08 -3.36
N ALA A 72 7.72 3.77 -2.45
CA ALA A 72 8.32 5.07 -2.70
C ALA A 72 9.60 4.87 -3.53
N CYS A 73 9.62 5.37 -4.76
CA CYS A 73 10.67 5.05 -5.73
C CYS A 73 11.76 6.13 -5.78
N ARG A 74 11.38 7.40 -5.76
CA ARG A 74 12.31 8.54 -5.86
C ARG A 74 11.72 9.79 -5.20
N PRO A 75 12.55 10.79 -4.86
CA PRO A 75 12.06 12.01 -4.26
C PRO A 75 11.02 12.74 -5.11
N GLY A 76 10.01 13.32 -4.44
CA GLY A 76 8.92 14.06 -5.07
C GLY A 76 7.60 13.97 -4.31
N HIS A 77 6.51 14.38 -4.95
CA HIS A 77 5.17 14.30 -4.39
C HIS A 77 4.29 13.35 -5.21
N ALA A 78 3.45 12.58 -4.52
CA ALA A 78 2.45 11.71 -5.11
C ALA A 78 1.16 11.77 -4.33
N VAL A 79 0.05 11.40 -4.98
CA VAL A 79 -1.22 11.17 -4.30
C VAL A 79 -1.66 9.76 -4.60
N VAL A 80 -1.93 8.99 -3.55
CA VAL A 80 -2.47 7.63 -3.66
C VAL A 80 -3.89 7.60 -3.14
N ASP A 81 -4.71 6.79 -3.78
CA ASP A 81 -6.03 6.43 -3.29
C ASP A 81 -5.95 5.02 -2.69
N VAL A 82 -6.56 4.86 -1.52
CA VAL A 82 -6.69 3.59 -0.80
C VAL A 82 -8.18 3.28 -0.67
N ILE A 83 -8.57 2.06 -1.07
CA ILE A 83 -9.97 1.66 -1.19
C ILE A 83 -10.28 0.61 -0.12
N THR A 84 -11.15 0.95 0.83
CA THR A 84 -11.61 0.08 1.92
C THR A 84 -13.11 -0.20 1.80
N GLY A 85 -13.64 -1.05 2.69
CA GLY A 85 -15.04 -1.47 2.64
C GLY A 85 -15.30 -2.57 1.61
N ASP A 86 -16.57 -2.76 1.26
CA ASP A 86 -16.98 -3.75 0.27
C ASP A 86 -16.70 -3.19 -1.14
N PRO A 87 -15.78 -3.79 -1.92
CA PRO A 87 -15.39 -3.25 -3.22
C PRO A 87 -16.51 -3.32 -4.27
N PHE A 88 -17.53 -4.16 -4.09
CA PHE A 88 -18.63 -4.34 -5.04
C PHE A 88 -19.87 -3.53 -4.67
N TYR A 89 -20.12 -3.31 -3.38
CA TYR A 89 -21.36 -2.69 -2.91
C TYR A 89 -21.17 -1.35 -2.19
N GLN A 90 -20.12 -1.20 -1.39
CA GLN A 90 -19.92 0.00 -0.54
C GLN A 90 -18.42 0.36 -0.39
N PRO A 91 -17.75 0.74 -1.49
CA PRO A 91 -16.35 1.10 -1.43
C PRO A 91 -16.17 2.49 -0.80
N HIS A 92 -15.21 2.61 0.09
CA HIS A 92 -14.76 3.88 0.68
C HIS A 92 -13.37 4.19 0.14
N THR A 93 -13.19 5.38 -0.43
CA THR A 93 -11.88 5.80 -0.95
C THR A 93 -11.30 6.91 -0.08
N THR A 94 -10.12 6.67 0.47
CA THR A 94 -9.33 7.68 1.18
C THR A 94 -8.12 8.06 0.34
N SER A 95 -7.87 9.35 0.20
CA SER A 95 -6.65 9.85 -0.45
C SER A 95 -5.58 10.17 0.58
N CYS A 96 -4.35 9.79 0.27
CA CYS A 96 -3.17 10.13 1.05
C CYS A 96 -2.15 10.82 0.15
N GLU A 97 -1.70 12.01 0.54
CA GLU A 97 -0.60 12.71 -0.10
C GLU A 97 0.72 12.19 0.47
N LEU A 98 1.64 11.80 -0.41
CA LEU A 98 2.95 11.28 -0.06
C LEU A 98 4.01 12.29 -0.49
N THR A 99 4.85 12.69 0.46
CA THR A 99 6.11 13.38 0.19
C THR A 99 7.23 12.36 0.33
N VAL A 100 7.90 12.07 -0.78
CA VAL A 100 9.05 11.16 -0.83
C VAL A 100 10.33 11.98 -0.74
N GLU A 101 11.14 11.69 0.26
CA GLU A 101 12.46 12.26 0.50
C GLU A 101 13.56 11.33 0.01
N SER A 102 14.80 11.80 0.01
CA SER A 102 15.98 10.99 -0.37
C SER A 102 16.34 9.97 0.71
#